data_AF-A0A813YVC5-F1
#
_entry.id   AF-A0A813YVC5-F1
#
_cell.length_a   1.000
_cell.length_b   1.000
_cell.length_c   1.000
_cell.angle_alpha   90.00
_cell.angle_beta   90.00
_cell.angle_gamma   90.00
#
_symmetry.space_group_name_H-M   'P 1'
#
loop_
_entity.id
_entity.type
_entity.pdbx_description
1 polymer ?
#
loop_
_entity_poly.entity_id
_entity_poly.type
_entity_poly.pdbx_seq_one_letter_code
_entity_poly.pdbx_strand_id
1 'polypeptide(L)'
;MAMATKEEKIQSKQPSIKDAMNSPRGTKYTSGHSRQIQLSKMVTNDLINGLVLPLSIVERTEFLRAMHTVYPKFVVPSPRSICRDVLPKTVEKVESELKRICKSSRFVSVTIDTWTDRRMRCFYGITIHLIEQCLFKSYLLAFKYLSVVFIGISHRGENETLVNGIQL
;
A
#
# COMPACT_ATOMS: atom_id res chain seq x y z
N MET A 1 55.14 2.38 -28.96
CA MET A 1 53.96 1.54 -29.21
C MET A 1 52.78 2.21 -28.53
N ALA A 2 52.07 3.11 -29.23
CA ALA A 2 50.95 3.87 -28.69
C ALA A 2 49.69 3.45 -29.45
N MET A 3 48.70 2.87 -28.75
CA MET A 3 47.38 2.57 -29.29
C MET A 3 46.44 3.71 -28.93
N ALA A 4 45.93 4.42 -29.94
CA ALA A 4 44.85 5.39 -29.80
C ALA A 4 43.50 4.66 -29.87
N THR A 5 42.75 4.68 -28.78
CA THR A 5 41.34 4.26 -28.75
C THR A 5 40.47 5.35 -29.38
N LYS A 6 39.76 4.98 -30.45
CA LYS A 6 38.86 5.87 -31.19
C LYS A 6 37.52 5.92 -30.45
N GLU A 7 37.16 7.07 -29.89
CA GLU A 7 35.81 7.31 -29.34
C GLU A 7 34.80 7.41 -30.50
N GLU A 8 33.88 6.44 -30.59
CA GLU A 8 32.75 6.51 -31.50
C GLU A 8 31.66 7.45 -30.94
N LYS A 9 31.49 8.60 -31.59
CA LYS A 9 30.33 9.48 -31.38
C LYS A 9 29.06 8.74 -31.80
N ILE A 10 28.21 8.38 -30.84
CA ILE A 10 26.85 7.90 -31.08
C ILE A 10 26.04 9.06 -31.65
N GLN A 11 25.94 9.13 -32.98
CA GLN A 11 25.16 10.14 -33.66
C GLN A 11 23.68 9.74 -33.66
N SER A 12 22.93 10.32 -32.71
CA SER A 12 21.47 10.25 -32.65
C SER A 12 20.87 10.81 -33.94
N LYS A 13 20.37 9.93 -34.82
CA LYS A 13 19.63 10.33 -36.02
C LYS A 13 18.18 10.60 -35.64
N GLN A 14 17.68 11.78 -36.01
CA GLN A 14 16.27 12.13 -35.85
C GLN A 14 15.42 11.23 -36.77
N PRO A 15 14.38 10.55 -36.24
CA PRO A 15 13.53 9.70 -37.05
C PRO A 15 12.73 10.51 -38.07
N SER A 16 12.41 9.89 -39.21
CA SER A 16 11.61 10.50 -40.26
C SER A 16 10.17 10.73 -39.79
N ILE A 17 9.48 11.72 -40.37
CA ILE A 17 8.07 12.01 -40.09
C ILE A 17 7.20 10.75 -40.30
N LYS A 18 7.52 9.94 -41.31
CA LYS A 18 6.81 8.67 -41.57
C LYS A 18 7.02 7.67 -40.44
N ASP A 19 8.22 7.61 -39.87
CA ASP A 19 8.53 6.73 -38.74
C ASP A 19 7.86 7.22 -37.46
N ALA A 20 7.77 8.53 -37.26
CA ALA A 20 7.05 9.12 -36.13
C ALA A 20 5.52 8.91 -36.23
N MET A 21 4.96 8.96 -37.44
CA MET A 21 3.54 8.72 -37.70
C MET A 21 3.16 7.23 -37.61
N ASN A 22 4.08 6.32 -37.98
CA ASN A 22 3.88 4.88 -37.92
C ASN A 22 4.33 4.24 -36.60
N SER A 23 5.08 4.97 -35.75
CA SER A 23 5.44 4.52 -34.42
C SER A 23 4.16 4.35 -33.58
N PRO A 24 3.99 3.23 -32.84
CA PRO A 24 2.88 3.10 -31.91
C PRO A 24 2.84 4.34 -31.01
N ARG A 25 1.70 5.04 -30.98
CA ARG A 25 1.50 6.40 -30.43
C ARG A 25 2.27 6.65 -29.11
N GLY A 26 3.54 7.02 -29.23
CA GLY A 26 4.51 7.25 -28.17
C GLY A 26 4.92 6.01 -27.34
N THR A 27 6.19 5.98 -26.98
CA THR A 27 6.73 5.05 -25.99
C THR A 27 6.00 5.19 -24.64
N LYS A 28 5.82 4.08 -23.94
CA LYS A 28 5.32 4.07 -22.56
C LYS A 28 6.23 4.93 -21.69
N TYR A 29 5.66 5.56 -20.67
CA TYR A 29 6.48 6.34 -19.75
C TYR A 29 7.49 5.47 -19.01
N THR A 30 8.68 6.04 -18.81
CA THR A 30 9.69 5.47 -17.91
C THR A 30 9.26 5.71 -16.46
N SER A 31 9.79 4.91 -15.54
CA SER A 31 9.46 4.97 -14.10
C SER A 31 9.70 6.35 -13.48
N GLY A 32 10.73 7.08 -13.93
CA GLY A 32 11.07 8.42 -13.45
C GLY A 32 10.25 9.56 -14.07
N HIS A 33 9.39 9.28 -15.07
CA HIS A 33 8.61 10.32 -15.73
C HIS A 33 7.59 10.93 -14.75
N SER A 34 7.55 12.27 -14.64
CA SER A 34 6.67 12.98 -13.69
C SER A 34 5.19 12.55 -13.81
N ARG A 35 4.71 12.40 -15.04
CA ARG A 35 3.34 11.94 -15.32
C ARG A 35 3.09 10.49 -14.89
N GLN A 36 4.07 9.61 -15.02
CA GLN A 36 3.97 8.21 -14.58
C GLN A 36 3.81 8.15 -13.05
N ILE A 37 4.61 8.95 -12.33
CA ILE A 37 4.55 9.05 -10.88
C ILE A 37 3.19 9.59 -10.43
N GLN A 38 2.69 10.65 -11.06
CA GLN A 38 1.38 11.23 -10.74
C GLN A 38 0.24 10.22 -10.94
N LEU A 39 0.19 9.55 -12.10
CA LEU A 39 -0.84 8.56 -12.38
C LEU A 39 -0.77 7.36 -11.44
N SER A 40 0.44 6.89 -11.13
CA SER A 40 0.63 5.79 -10.17
C SER A 40 0.13 6.14 -8.77
N LYS A 41 0.37 7.39 -8.32
CA LYS A 41 -0.15 7.90 -7.05
C LYS A 41 -1.68 7.98 -7.04
N MET A 42 -2.28 8.50 -8.11
CA MET A 42 -3.75 8.58 -8.23
C MET A 42 -4.40 7.19 -8.20
N VAL A 43 -3.87 6.24 -8.97
CA VAL A 43 -4.36 4.85 -8.95
C VAL A 43 -4.24 4.23 -7.56
N THR A 44 -3.14 4.47 -6.86
CA THR A 44 -2.92 3.84 -5.55
C THR A 44 -3.75 4.50 -4.45
N ASN A 45 -3.71 5.82 -4.35
CA ASN A 45 -4.29 6.56 -3.23
C ASN A 45 -5.80 6.78 -3.41
N ASP A 46 -6.22 7.18 -4.61
CA ASP A 46 -7.60 7.59 -4.84
C ASP A 46 -8.45 6.39 -5.24
N LEU A 47 -7.94 5.55 -6.14
CA LEU A 47 -8.70 4.42 -6.65
C LEU A 47 -8.62 3.20 -5.74
N ILE A 48 -7.42 2.69 -5.44
CA ILE A 48 -7.27 1.49 -4.61
C ILE A 48 -7.64 1.80 -3.17
N ASN A 49 -6.98 2.78 -2.55
CA ASN A 49 -7.21 3.09 -1.15
C ASN A 49 -8.55 3.83 -0.93
N GLY A 50 -8.86 4.84 -1.74
CA GLY A 50 -10.10 5.63 -1.60
C GLY A 50 -11.38 4.83 -1.85
N LEU A 51 -11.38 3.87 -2.77
CA LEU A 51 -12.54 2.98 -3.01
C LEU A 51 -12.42 1.61 -2.31
N VAL A 52 -11.37 1.39 -1.50
CA VAL A 52 -11.13 0.14 -0.77
C VAL A 52 -11.12 -1.08 -1.69
N LEU A 53 -10.44 -0.97 -2.84
CA LEU A 53 -10.34 -2.05 -3.82
C LEU A 53 -9.21 -3.02 -3.45
N PRO A 54 -9.35 -4.32 -3.79
CA PRO A 54 -8.25 -5.26 -3.63
C PRO A 54 -7.08 -4.89 -4.53
N LEU A 55 -5.85 -5.03 -4.04
CA LEU A 55 -4.63 -4.74 -4.82
C LEU A 55 -4.56 -5.53 -6.13
N SER A 56 -5.18 -6.72 -6.19
CA SER A 56 -5.24 -7.54 -7.41
C SER A 56 -5.99 -6.87 -8.57
N ILE A 57 -6.74 -5.78 -8.32
CA ILE A 57 -7.46 -5.05 -9.38
C ILE A 57 -6.52 -4.56 -10.48
N VAL A 58 -5.28 -4.17 -10.14
CA VAL A 58 -4.31 -3.64 -11.10
C VAL A 58 -3.73 -4.71 -12.03
N GLU A 59 -3.99 -5.98 -11.74
CA GLU A 59 -3.61 -7.12 -12.58
C GLU A 59 -4.80 -7.63 -13.42
N ARG A 60 -6.02 -7.12 -13.20
CA ARG A 60 -7.20 -7.56 -13.94
C ARG A 60 -7.16 -7.06 -15.38
N THR A 61 -7.51 -7.96 -16.31
CA THR A 61 -7.50 -7.70 -17.75
C THR A 61 -8.40 -6.54 -18.15
N GLU A 62 -9.58 -6.46 -17.55
CA GLU A 62 -10.57 -5.40 -17.82
C GLU A 62 -10.05 -4.05 -17.36
N PHE A 63 -9.42 -4.02 -16.19
CA PHE A 63 -8.80 -2.82 -15.61
C PHE A 63 -7.64 -2.32 -16.47
N LEU A 64 -6.73 -3.20 -16.83
CA LEU A 64 -5.58 -2.87 -17.68
C LEU A 64 -6.03 -2.36 -19.05
N ARG A 65 -7.03 -3.00 -19.65
CA ARG A 65 -7.61 -2.54 -20.93
C ARG A 65 -8.27 -1.17 -20.80
N ALA A 66 -9.02 -0.93 -19.73
CA ALA A 66 -9.63 0.38 -19.47
C ALA A 66 -8.55 1.47 -19.31
N MET A 67 -7.53 1.21 -18.50
CA MET A 67 -6.42 2.15 -18.30
C MET A 67 -5.64 2.42 -19.57
N HIS A 68 -5.38 1.39 -20.38
CA HIS A 68 -4.73 1.54 -21.67
C HIS A 68 -5.58 2.34 -22.67
N THR A 69 -6.91 2.15 -22.64
CA THR A 69 -7.84 2.88 -23.52
C THR A 69 -7.90 4.36 -23.16
N VAL A 70 -7.97 4.67 -21.86
CA VAL A 70 -8.01 6.06 -21.37
C VAL A 70 -6.65 6.75 -21.52
N TYR A 71 -5.56 6.04 -21.24
CA TYR A 71 -4.21 6.62 -21.25
C TYR A 71 -3.14 5.61 -21.69
N PRO A 72 -2.89 5.45 -23.01
CA PRO A 72 -2.04 4.39 -23.55
C PRO A 72 -0.58 4.41 -23.07
N LYS A 73 -0.04 5.60 -22.75
CA LYS A 73 1.37 5.76 -22.33
C LYS A 73 1.61 5.40 -20.86
N PHE A 74 0.53 5.23 -20.07
CA PHE A 74 0.63 4.93 -18.65
C PHE A 74 0.96 3.46 -18.44
N VAL A 75 1.91 3.20 -17.54
CA VAL A 75 2.22 1.84 -17.09
C VAL A 75 1.58 1.66 -15.73
N VAL A 76 0.57 0.79 -15.64
CA VAL A 76 -0.07 0.48 -14.35
C VAL A 76 0.97 -0.14 -13.40
N PRO A 77 1.13 0.36 -12.16
CA PRO A 77 2.07 -0.21 -11.21
C PRO A 77 1.64 -1.62 -10.78
N SER A 78 2.61 -2.50 -10.57
CA SER A 78 2.33 -3.85 -10.06
C SER A 78 1.89 -3.82 -8.59
N PRO A 79 1.13 -4.81 -8.09
CA PRO A 79 0.81 -4.91 -6.67
C PRO A 79 2.06 -4.92 -5.79
N ARG A 80 3.13 -5.60 -6.23
CA ARG A 80 4.40 -5.63 -5.50
C ARG A 80 5.01 -4.23 -5.37
N SER A 81 5.00 -3.45 -6.45
CA SER A 81 5.49 -2.06 -6.43
C SER A 81 4.66 -1.20 -5.47
N ILE A 82 3.33 -1.37 -5.47
CA ILE A 82 2.44 -0.66 -4.55
C ILE A 82 2.75 -1.03 -3.09
N CYS A 83 2.85 -2.33 -2.79
CA CYS A 83 3.20 -2.86 -1.48
C CYS A 83 4.57 -2.41 -0.97
N ARG A 84 5.55 -2.30 -1.86
CA ARG A 84 6.91 -1.91 -1.48
C ARG A 84 7.08 -0.41 -1.36
N ASP A 85 6.51 0.37 -2.28
CA ASP A 85 6.90 1.77 -2.48
C ASP A 85 5.89 2.78 -1.93
N VAL A 86 4.61 2.40 -1.85
CA VAL A 86 3.49 3.32 -1.51
C VAL A 86 2.84 2.98 -0.17
N LEU A 87 2.54 1.70 0.06
CA LEU A 87 1.87 1.24 1.28
C LEU A 87 2.65 1.60 2.56
N PRO A 88 3.98 1.38 2.66
CA PRO A 88 4.73 1.69 3.88
C PRO A 88 4.65 3.17 4.25
N LYS A 89 4.82 4.06 3.26
CA LYS A 89 4.71 5.52 3.46
C LYS A 89 3.32 5.94 3.91
N THR A 90 2.29 5.27 3.39
CA THR A 90 0.90 5.55 3.75
C THR A 90 0.63 5.10 5.18
N VAL A 91 1.11 3.92 5.56
CA VAL A 91 1.01 3.39 6.93
C VAL A 91 1.77 4.29 7.90
N GLU A 92 3.03 4.65 7.64
CA GLU A 92 3.82 5.56 8.47
C GLU A 92 3.12 6.91 8.70
N LYS A 93 2.51 7.46 7.64
CA LYS A 93 1.73 8.71 7.73
C LYS A 93 0.51 8.54 8.65
N VAL A 94 -0.25 7.46 8.48
CA VAL A 94 -1.42 7.17 9.32
C VAL A 94 -1.00 6.93 10.77
N GLU A 95 0.05 6.14 11.01
CA GLU A 95 0.57 5.91 12.37
C GLU A 95 1.03 7.20 13.05
N SER A 96 1.73 8.06 12.32
CA SER A 96 2.17 9.36 12.84
C SER A 96 0.98 10.24 13.22
N GLU A 97 -0.08 10.23 12.40
CA GLU A 97 -1.31 10.94 12.67
C GLU A 97 -2.07 10.37 13.87
N LEU A 98 -2.19 9.04 13.97
CA LEU A 98 -2.80 8.38 15.14
C LEU A 98 -2.03 8.69 16.43
N LYS A 99 -0.69 8.66 16.39
CA LYS A 99 0.15 9.06 17.53
C LYS A 99 -0.12 10.51 17.94
N ARG A 100 -0.28 11.43 16.97
CA ARG A 100 -0.62 12.83 17.23
C ARG A 100 -2.01 12.94 17.87
N ILE A 101 -3.01 12.27 17.31
CA ILE A 101 -4.38 12.23 17.83
C ILE A 101 -4.39 11.74 19.27
N CYS A 102 -3.76 10.59 19.56
CA CYS A 102 -3.67 10.03 20.90
C CYS A 102 -3.00 10.97 21.90
N LYS A 103 -1.91 11.64 21.51
CA LYS A 103 -1.21 12.61 22.38
C LYS A 103 -2.03 13.86 22.68
N SER A 104 -2.82 14.32 21.70
CA SER A 104 -3.64 15.54 21.84
C SER A 104 -5.00 15.31 22.49
N SER A 105 -5.47 14.06 22.53
CA SER A 105 -6.80 13.72 23.04
C SER A 105 -6.79 13.66 24.56
N ARG A 106 -7.70 14.40 25.19
CA ARG A 106 -7.88 14.38 26.66
C ARG A 106 -8.50 13.07 27.16
N PHE A 107 -9.41 12.51 26.37
CA PHE A 107 -10.11 11.27 26.69
C PHE A 107 -10.16 10.38 25.46
N VAL A 108 -9.85 9.10 25.65
CA VAL A 108 -9.91 8.07 24.63
C VAL A 108 -10.55 6.84 25.26
N SER A 109 -11.50 6.22 24.56
CA SER A 109 -12.00 4.89 24.87
C SER A 109 -11.36 3.89 23.92
N VAL A 110 -11.11 2.68 24.39
CA VAL A 110 -10.48 1.61 23.61
C VAL A 110 -11.40 0.40 23.60
N THR A 111 -11.66 -0.14 22.42
CA THR A 111 -12.30 -1.43 22.25
C THR A 111 -11.31 -2.41 21.65
N ILE A 112 -11.34 -3.65 22.15
CA ILE A 112 -10.58 -4.76 21.60
C ILE A 112 -11.61 -5.79 21.15
N ASP A 113 -11.67 -6.02 19.85
CA ASP A 113 -12.47 -7.10 19.27
C ASP A 113 -11.56 -8.28 18.97
N THR A 114 -11.98 -9.48 19.35
CA THR A 114 -11.21 -10.72 19.15
C THR A 114 -12.09 -11.78 18.53
N TRP A 115 -11.58 -12.47 17.52
CA TRP A 115 -12.29 -13.56 16.86
C TRP A 115 -11.33 -14.63 16.37
N THR A 116 -11.81 -15.87 16.29
CA THR A 116 -11.04 -17.01 15.77
C THR A 116 -11.63 -17.46 14.45
N ASP A 117 -10.80 -17.62 13.41
CA ASP A 117 -11.27 -18.16 12.14
C ASP A 117 -11.39 -19.70 12.17
N ARG A 118 -11.94 -20.27 11.10
CA ARG A 118 -12.09 -21.74 10.96
C ARG A 118 -10.77 -22.50 10.89
N ARG A 119 -9.63 -21.80 10.75
CA ARG A 119 -8.28 -22.37 10.73
C ARG A 119 -7.60 -22.21 12.09
N MET A 120 -8.37 -21.94 13.15
CA MET A 120 -7.88 -21.74 14.52
C MET A 120 -6.88 -20.57 14.64
N ARG A 121 -6.97 -19.59 13.75
CA ARG A 121 -6.18 -18.35 13.87
C ARG A 121 -7.01 -17.35 14.66
N CYS A 122 -6.52 -16.96 15.83
CA CYS A 122 -7.11 -15.90 16.62
C CYS A 122 -6.63 -14.54 16.10
N PHE A 123 -7.55 -13.61 15.89
CA PHE A 123 -7.31 -12.24 15.47
C PHE A 123 -7.74 -11.30 16.57
N TYR A 124 -7.09 -10.14 16.65
CA TYR A 124 -7.54 -9.04 17.45
C TYR A 124 -7.42 -7.72 16.70
N GLY A 125 -8.45 -6.89 16.84
CA GLY A 125 -8.47 -5.50 16.39
C GLY A 125 -8.58 -4.58 17.60
N ILE A 126 -7.71 -3.57 17.68
CA ILE A 126 -7.78 -2.52 18.70
C ILE A 126 -8.30 -1.26 18.01
N THR A 127 -9.44 -0.76 18.47
CA THR A 127 -10.03 0.50 17.96
C THR A 127 -10.08 1.52 19.09
N ILE A 128 -9.61 2.73 18.81
CA ILE A 128 -9.77 3.87 19.71
C ILE A 128 -10.98 4.69 19.29
N HIS A 129 -11.70 5.22 20.27
CA HIS A 129 -12.87 6.06 20.10
C HIS A 129 -12.68 7.36 20.87
N LEU A 130 -12.92 8.49 20.21
CA LEU A 130 -12.75 9.81 20.80
C LEU A 130 -13.72 10.81 20.18
N ILE A 131 -13.91 11.94 20.87
CA ILE A 131 -14.67 13.08 20.36
C ILE A 131 -13.68 14.17 19.95
N GLU A 132 -13.60 14.47 18.66
CA GLU A 132 -12.79 15.54 18.11
C GLU A 132 -13.71 16.55 17.41
N GLN A 133 -13.62 17.83 17.77
CA GLN A 133 -14.46 18.90 17.21
C GLN A 133 -15.96 18.57 17.30
N CYS A 134 -16.41 18.05 18.45
CA CYS A 134 -17.79 17.61 18.68
C CYS A 134 -18.27 16.44 17.79
N LEU A 135 -17.36 15.76 17.07
CA LEU A 135 -17.67 14.59 16.26
C LEU A 135 -17.08 13.33 16.90
N PHE A 136 -17.89 12.28 16.99
CA PHE A 136 -17.41 10.95 17.37
C PHE A 136 -16.59 10.35 16.24
N LYS A 137 -15.35 9.96 16.54
CA LYS A 137 -14.42 9.35 15.59
C LYS A 137 -13.85 8.06 16.15
N SER A 138 -13.69 7.08 15.27
CA SER A 138 -13.11 5.77 15.59
C SER A 138 -11.91 5.53 14.69
N TYR A 139 -10.83 5.03 15.26
CA TYR A 139 -9.60 4.72 14.52
C TYR A 139 -9.08 3.34 14.88
N LEU A 140 -8.77 2.52 13.88
CA LEU A 140 -8.12 1.24 14.07
C LEU A 140 -6.64 1.48 14.40
N LEU A 141 -6.23 1.13 15.62
CA LEU A 141 -4.86 1.29 16.10
C LEU A 141 -4.00 0.07 15.75
N ALA A 142 -4.58 -1.12 15.84
CA ALA A 142 -3.88 -2.36 15.52
C ALA A 142 -4.85 -3.40 14.98
N PHE A 143 -4.38 -4.21 14.04
CA PHE A 143 -5.04 -5.42 13.58
C PHE A 143 -3.99 -6.49 13.37
N LYS A 144 -4.02 -7.54 14.19
CA LYS A 144 -3.02 -8.60 14.16
C LYS A 144 -3.69 -9.95 14.41
N TYR A 145 -2.99 -11.02 14.06
CA TYR A 145 -3.33 -12.36 14.51
C TYR A 145 -2.36 -12.81 15.59
N LEU A 146 -2.85 -13.60 16.54
CA LEU A 146 -2.03 -14.29 17.52
C LEU A 146 -1.45 -15.54 16.85
N SER A 147 -0.13 -15.61 16.79
CA SER A 147 0.59 -16.81 16.35
C SER A 147 0.57 -17.93 17.40
N VAL A 148 0.02 -17.67 18.60
CA VAL A 148 -0.07 -18.66 19.67
C VAL A 148 -1.28 -19.56 19.40
N VAL A 149 -1.02 -20.84 19.15
CA VAL A 149 -2.03 -21.89 19.24
C VAL A 149 -2.42 -21.98 20.71
N PHE A 150 -3.60 -21.48 21.07
CA PHE A 150 -4.23 -21.94 22.30
C PHE A 150 -4.57 -23.42 22.10
N ILE A 151 -3.69 -24.30 22.60
CA ILE A 151 -4.11 -25.66 22.95
C ILE A 151 -5.18 -25.49 24.03
N GLY A 152 -6.31 -26.17 23.85
CA GLY A 152 -7.61 -25.80 24.41
C GLY A 152 -7.61 -25.30 25.85
N ILE A 153 -8.38 -24.23 26.08
CA ILE A 153 -8.74 -23.80 27.43
C ILE A 153 -9.67 -24.88 27.99
N SER A 154 -9.18 -25.65 28.96
CA SER A 154 -10.01 -26.45 29.84
C SER A 154 -10.94 -25.51 30.61
N HIS A 155 -12.24 -25.83 30.69
CA HIS A 155 -13.25 -25.08 31.46
C HIS A 155 -13.07 -25.19 33.00
N ARG A 156 -11.83 -25.25 33.51
CA ARG A 156 -11.53 -25.18 34.95
C ARG A 156 -10.56 -24.04 35.20
N GLY A 157 -10.99 -23.10 36.05
CA GLY A 157 -10.27 -21.87 36.38
C GLY A 157 -9.00 -22.15 37.19
N GLU A 158 -7.91 -22.45 36.50
CA GLU A 158 -6.56 -22.39 37.06
C GLU A 158 -5.71 -21.42 36.23
N ASN A 159 -5.02 -20.54 36.94
CA ASN A 159 -4.26 -19.42 36.38
C ASN A 159 -2.97 -19.94 35.73
N GLU A 160 -2.86 -19.87 34.41
CA GLU A 160 -1.59 -20.09 33.72
C GLU A 160 -0.96 -18.76 33.29
N THR A 161 0.25 -18.54 33.78
CA THR A 161 1.06 -17.36 33.55
C THR A 161 1.44 -17.25 32.07
N LEU A 162 0.95 -16.23 31.39
CA LEU A 162 1.35 -15.91 30.02
C LEU A 162 2.80 -15.42 30.00
N VAL A 163 3.74 -16.30 29.66
CA VAL A 163 5.11 -15.90 29.30
C VAL A 163 5.14 -15.67 27.79
N ASN A 164 4.97 -14.41 27.38
CA ASN A 164 5.81 -13.72 26.40
C ASN A 164 5.31 -12.30 26.17
N GLY A 165 6.23 -11.35 26.31
CA GLY A 165 5.96 -9.92 26.38
C GLY A 165 5.24 -9.38 25.14
N ILE A 166 4.05 -8.83 25.39
CA ILE A 166 3.48 -7.79 24.54
C ILE A 166 4.14 -6.49 24.99
N GLN A 167 5.10 -6.02 24.21
CA GLN A 167 5.63 -4.67 24.38
C GLN A 167 4.70 -3.72 23.59
N LEU A 168 3.94 -2.93 24.33
CA LEU A 168 3.09 -1.83 23.81
C LEU A 168 3.96 -0.69 23.27
#